data_AF-A0A522RI14-F1
#
_entry.id   AF-A0A522RI14-F1
#
_cell.length_a   1.000
_cell.length_b   1.000
_cell.length_c   1.000
_cell.angle_alpha   90.00
_cell.angle_beta   90.00
_cell.angle_gamma   90.00
#
_symmetry.space_group_name_H-M   'P 1'
#
loop_
_entity.id
_entity.type
_entity.pdbx_description
1 polymer ?
#
loop_
_entity_poly.entity_id
_entity_poly.type
_entity_poly.pdbx_seq_one_letter_code
_entity_poly.pdbx_strand_id
1 'polypeptide(L)'
;FVFACLGEPERDIVPVPEAEETDRYLVTGGSIAINASGLRAVENFLDMGHFPFVHTDLLGAEPHTEVLPYNVAITEEGEVLATECRFYQPVASPNASGGMMVDHIYKVIRPYTVALYKSNPVRPDRLDVIVLFVQPVDEENCVAHPFLAYLKDEIDEATIRWFMQLIFAQDKPILENQMPKRLPLDPGAETPIRADASSIYYRRWLRQRAITYGAIPARA
;
A
#
# COMPACT_ATOMS: atom_id res chain seq x y z
N PHE A 1 16.52 6.63 -5.06
CA PHE A 1 16.43 5.33 -4.38
C PHE A 1 17.71 4.55 -4.64
N VAL A 2 18.15 3.73 -3.69
CA VAL A 2 19.29 2.83 -3.86
C VAL A 2 18.78 1.41 -3.65
N PHE A 3 18.97 0.55 -4.64
CA PHE A 3 18.57 -0.85 -4.59
C PHE A 3 19.81 -1.73 -4.41
N ALA A 4 19.65 -2.80 -3.63
CA ALA A 4 20.71 -3.77 -3.41
C ALA A 4 20.14 -5.20 -3.49
N CYS A 5 20.96 -6.13 -3.99
CA CYS A 5 20.70 -7.56 -3.93
C CYS A 5 21.84 -8.21 -3.12
N LEU A 6 21.49 -8.95 -2.08
CA LEU A 6 22.48 -9.62 -1.22
C LEU A 6 23.02 -10.93 -1.83
N GLY A 7 22.28 -11.49 -2.79
CA GLY A 7 22.67 -12.68 -3.54
C GLY A 7 22.93 -12.36 -5.01
N GLU A 8 22.61 -13.30 -5.89
CA GLU A 8 22.66 -13.08 -7.34
C GLU A 8 21.35 -12.43 -7.82
N PRO A 9 21.42 -11.28 -8.53
CA PRO A 9 20.22 -10.61 -9.02
C PRO A 9 19.61 -11.36 -10.21
N GLU A 10 18.60 -12.19 -9.95
CA GLU A 10 17.86 -12.93 -11.00
C GLU A 10 16.78 -12.08 -11.71
N ARG A 11 16.49 -10.89 -11.20
CA ARG A 11 15.41 -10.01 -11.68
C ARG A 11 15.85 -8.56 -11.64
N ASP A 12 15.37 -7.77 -12.58
CA ASP A 12 15.59 -6.32 -12.62
C ASP A 12 14.93 -5.59 -11.45
N ILE A 13 15.25 -4.31 -11.30
CA ILE A 13 14.51 -3.40 -10.41
C ILE A 13 13.06 -3.29 -10.94
N VAL A 14 12.10 -3.17 -10.02
CA VAL A 14 10.69 -2.99 -10.39
C VAL A 14 10.54 -1.72 -11.23
N PRO A 15 10.03 -1.80 -12.47
CA PRO A 15 9.81 -0.62 -13.28
C PRO A 15 8.64 0.19 -12.72
N VAL A 16 8.73 1.51 -12.82
CA VAL A 16 7.63 2.44 -12.55
C VAL A 16 7.51 3.34 -13.78
N PRO A 17 6.74 2.93 -14.81
CA PRO A 17 6.66 3.65 -16.08
C PRO A 17 6.24 5.12 -15.92
N GLU A 18 5.41 5.43 -14.93
CA GLU A 18 4.96 6.79 -14.62
C GLU A 18 6.13 7.70 -14.20
N ALA A 19 7.26 7.15 -13.78
CA ALA A 19 8.46 7.93 -13.49
C ALA A 19 9.09 8.57 -14.75
N GLU A 20 8.79 8.03 -15.94
CA GLU A 20 9.26 8.55 -17.22
C GLU A 20 8.34 9.67 -17.78
N GLU A 21 7.20 9.92 -17.13
CA GLU A 21 6.23 10.94 -17.56
C GLU A 21 6.68 12.33 -17.09
N THR A 22 6.97 13.23 -18.05
CA THR A 22 7.55 14.56 -17.75
C THR A 22 6.57 15.51 -17.02
N ASP A 23 5.28 15.21 -17.06
CA ASP A 23 4.20 15.96 -16.40
C ASP A 23 3.96 15.53 -14.96
N ARG A 24 4.85 14.73 -14.36
CA ARG A 24 4.77 14.31 -12.96
C ARG A 24 5.85 14.87 -12.06
N TYR A 25 5.47 15.11 -10.80
CA TYR A 25 6.41 15.21 -9.71
C TYR A 25 6.80 13.81 -9.23
N LEU A 26 8.10 13.60 -9.05
CA LEU A 26 8.66 12.39 -8.44
C LEU A 26 9.12 12.72 -7.03
N VAL A 27 8.33 12.30 -6.05
CA VAL A 27 8.52 12.68 -4.65
C VAL A 27 8.75 11.43 -3.81
N THR A 28 9.61 11.52 -2.81
CA THR A 28 9.65 10.53 -1.73
C THR A 28 8.98 11.10 -0.48
N GLY A 29 8.20 10.26 0.21
CA GLY A 29 7.69 10.55 1.56
C GLY A 29 8.78 10.47 2.64
N GLY A 30 10.00 10.05 2.29
CA GLY A 30 11.11 9.79 3.21
C GLY A 30 11.28 8.30 3.48
N SER A 31 12.08 7.99 4.50
CA SER A 31 12.34 6.62 4.97
C SER A 31 11.83 6.50 6.40
N ILE A 32 10.84 5.64 6.62
CA ILE A 32 10.09 5.58 7.87
C ILE A 32 10.35 4.22 8.51
N ALA A 33 11.09 4.20 9.61
CA ALA A 33 11.30 2.98 10.40
C ALA A 33 10.01 2.58 11.11
N ILE A 34 9.68 1.29 11.10
CA ILE A 34 8.47 0.71 11.70
C ILE A 34 8.87 -0.56 12.46
N ASN A 35 8.50 -0.63 13.74
CA ASN A 35 8.66 -1.82 14.59
C ASN A 35 7.53 -2.82 14.34
N ALA A 36 7.49 -3.35 13.13
CA ALA A 36 6.69 -4.48 12.68
C ALA A 36 7.35 -5.15 11.47
N SER A 37 6.97 -6.39 11.17
CA SER A 37 7.39 -7.07 9.94
C SER A 37 7.05 -6.23 8.71
N GLY A 38 7.93 -6.23 7.72
CA GLY A 38 7.65 -5.56 6.44
C GLY A 38 6.42 -6.11 5.72
N LEU A 39 6.02 -7.37 6.01
CA LEU A 39 4.80 -7.95 5.45
C LEU A 39 3.53 -7.36 6.10
N ARG A 40 3.57 -6.97 7.38
CA ARG A 40 2.48 -6.23 8.03
C ARG A 40 2.34 -4.83 7.42
N ALA A 41 3.45 -4.17 7.11
CA ALA A 41 3.43 -2.87 6.45
C ALA A 41 2.81 -2.94 5.03
N VAL A 42 3.13 -3.98 4.25
CA VAL A 42 2.47 -4.22 2.96
C VAL A 42 0.97 -4.50 3.14
N GLU A 43 0.59 -5.31 4.13
CA GLU A 43 -0.81 -5.60 4.39
C GLU A 43 -1.62 -4.36 4.79
N ASN A 44 -1.09 -3.51 5.68
CA ASN A 44 -1.73 -2.24 6.05
C ASN A 44 -1.91 -1.32 4.85
N PHE A 45 -0.96 -1.28 3.91
CA PHE A 45 -1.10 -0.51 2.67
C PHE A 45 -2.24 -0.99 1.77
N LEU A 46 -2.60 -2.28 1.85
CA LEU A 46 -3.69 -2.90 1.08
C LEU A 46 -5.07 -2.80 1.76
N ASP A 47 -5.09 -2.46 3.05
CA ASP A 47 -6.31 -2.41 3.85
C ASP A 47 -7.04 -1.08 3.61
N MET A 48 -8.29 -1.16 3.15
CA MET A 48 -9.18 0.01 3.04
C MET A 48 -10.10 0.15 4.25
N GLY A 49 -10.27 -0.94 5.02
CA GLY A 49 -11.20 -0.99 6.14
C GLY A 49 -10.79 -0.08 7.29
N HIS A 50 -9.50 0.26 7.40
CA HIS A 50 -9.02 1.17 8.44
C HIS A 50 -9.17 2.66 8.09
N PHE A 51 -9.43 3.00 6.81
CA PHE A 51 -9.48 4.40 6.34
C PHE A 51 -10.36 5.32 7.20
N PRO A 52 -11.64 5.00 7.51
CA PRO A 52 -12.49 5.92 8.27
C PRO A 52 -12.12 6.02 9.75
N PHE A 53 -11.31 5.08 10.27
CA PHE A 53 -11.00 4.99 11.70
C PHE A 53 -9.60 5.50 12.04
N VAL A 54 -8.62 5.29 11.16
CA VAL A 54 -7.22 5.70 11.37
C VAL A 54 -6.93 7.02 10.66
N HIS A 55 -7.52 7.20 9.48
CA HIS A 55 -7.35 8.39 8.63
C HIS A 55 -8.64 9.22 8.57
N THR A 56 -9.31 9.35 9.73
CA THR A 56 -10.58 10.06 9.85
C THR A 56 -10.46 11.48 9.27
N ASP A 57 -11.49 11.86 8.50
CA ASP A 57 -11.61 13.13 7.78
C ASP A 57 -10.55 13.35 6.68
N LEU A 58 -9.75 12.32 6.35
CA LEU A 58 -8.78 12.34 5.25
C LEU A 58 -9.11 11.29 4.20
N LEU A 59 -8.86 10.01 4.50
CA LEU A 59 -9.08 8.90 3.56
C LEU A 59 -10.43 8.19 3.76
N GLY A 60 -11.13 8.51 4.85
CA GLY A 60 -12.48 8.04 5.13
C GLY A 60 -13.11 8.85 6.27
N ALA A 61 -14.42 8.78 6.43
CA ALA A 61 -15.12 9.42 7.54
C ALA A 61 -16.47 8.75 7.80
N GLU A 62 -16.95 8.79 9.04
CA GLU A 62 -18.34 8.40 9.34
C GLU A 62 -19.32 9.40 8.68
N PRO A 63 -20.49 8.93 8.19
CA PRO A 63 -20.99 7.55 8.21
C PRO A 63 -20.54 6.69 7.01
N HIS A 64 -19.64 7.18 6.17
CA HIS A 64 -19.16 6.49 4.96
C HIS A 64 -18.01 5.52 5.28
N THR A 65 -18.34 4.38 5.89
CA THR A 65 -17.35 3.39 6.36
C THR A 65 -17.30 2.09 5.55
N GLU A 66 -18.21 1.92 4.58
CA GLU A 66 -18.35 0.68 3.82
C GLU A 66 -17.21 0.51 2.79
N VAL A 67 -16.47 -0.58 2.89
CA VAL A 67 -15.62 -1.08 1.80
C VAL A 67 -16.52 -1.81 0.79
N LEU A 68 -16.73 -1.20 -0.37
CA LEU A 68 -17.52 -1.80 -1.44
C LEU A 68 -16.86 -3.08 -1.97
N PRO A 69 -17.64 -4.05 -2.50
CA PRO A 69 -17.06 -5.22 -3.16
C PRO A 69 -16.11 -4.84 -4.30
N TYR A 70 -14.95 -5.49 -4.35
CA TYR A 70 -13.92 -5.30 -5.36
C TYR A 70 -13.36 -6.65 -5.83
N ASN A 71 -12.64 -6.64 -6.95
CA ASN A 71 -12.08 -7.84 -7.57
C ASN A 71 -10.62 -8.01 -7.15
N VAL A 72 -10.20 -9.26 -6.92
CA VAL A 72 -8.79 -9.61 -6.69
C VAL A 72 -8.42 -10.83 -7.53
N ALA A 73 -7.32 -10.73 -8.27
CA ALA A 73 -6.82 -11.78 -9.15
C ALA A 73 -5.30 -11.90 -9.07
N ILE A 74 -4.78 -13.01 -9.59
CA ILE A 74 -3.34 -13.17 -9.84
C ILE A 74 -3.10 -12.93 -11.34
N THR A 75 -2.16 -12.03 -11.67
CA THR A 75 -1.82 -11.71 -13.07
C THR A 75 -0.98 -12.82 -13.70
N GLU A 76 -0.76 -12.75 -15.02
CA GLU A 76 0.12 -13.69 -15.74
C GLU A 76 1.57 -13.62 -15.24
N GLU A 77 2.01 -12.43 -14.82
CA GLU A 77 3.31 -12.17 -14.19
C GLU A 77 3.37 -12.67 -12.73
N GLY A 78 2.26 -13.17 -12.21
CA GLY A 78 2.16 -13.71 -10.86
C GLY A 78 2.06 -12.63 -9.78
N GLU A 79 1.56 -11.43 -10.09
CA GLU A 79 1.30 -10.35 -9.15
C GLU A 79 -0.11 -10.49 -8.54
N VAL A 80 -0.33 -9.99 -7.33
CA VAL A 80 -1.72 -9.81 -6.82
C VAL A 80 -2.23 -8.49 -7.36
N LEU A 81 -3.36 -8.49 -8.05
CA LEU A 81 -4.01 -7.30 -8.60
C LEU A 81 -5.41 -7.16 -7.99
N ALA A 82 -5.67 -6.05 -7.33
CA ALA A 82 -7.00 -5.68 -6.87
C ALA A 82 -7.52 -4.45 -7.64
N THR A 83 -8.74 -4.53 -8.15
CA THR A 83 -9.37 -3.51 -9.01
C THR A 83 -10.79 -3.21 -8.56
N GLU A 84 -11.33 -2.06 -8.97
CA GLU A 84 -12.65 -1.57 -8.55
C GLU A 84 -12.71 -1.32 -7.03
N CYS A 85 -11.55 -1.00 -6.42
CA CYS A 85 -11.42 -0.70 -5.00
C CYS A 85 -11.91 0.73 -4.75
N ARG A 86 -13.24 0.88 -4.65
CA ARG A 86 -13.91 2.17 -4.52
C ARG A 86 -14.14 2.52 -3.06
N PHE A 87 -13.69 3.71 -2.65
CA PHE A 87 -13.87 4.23 -1.30
C PHE A 87 -14.13 5.74 -1.31
N TYR A 88 -15.06 6.21 -0.48
CA TYR A 88 -15.33 7.65 -0.34
C TYR A 88 -14.25 8.31 0.53
N GLN A 89 -13.57 9.32 -0.02
CA GLN A 89 -12.51 10.05 0.68
C GLN A 89 -12.90 11.52 0.81
N PRO A 90 -12.95 12.09 2.03
CA PRO A 90 -13.08 13.53 2.23
C PRO A 90 -11.94 14.33 1.57
N VAL A 91 -10.73 13.78 1.60
CA VAL A 91 -9.53 14.34 0.97
C VAL A 91 -8.90 13.28 0.06
N ALA A 92 -9.40 13.20 -1.17
CA ALA A 92 -8.93 12.25 -2.17
C ALA A 92 -7.47 12.49 -2.60
N SER A 93 -6.99 13.71 -2.52
CA SER A 93 -5.62 14.12 -2.84
C SER A 93 -5.39 15.50 -2.20
N PRO A 94 -4.15 15.95 -1.97
CA PRO A 94 -3.94 17.26 -1.37
C PRO A 94 -4.47 18.45 -2.20
N ASN A 95 -4.72 18.23 -3.50
CA ASN A 95 -5.35 19.19 -4.40
C ASN A 95 -6.86 18.97 -4.61
N ALA A 96 -7.50 18.08 -3.84
CA ALA A 96 -8.94 17.87 -3.95
C ALA A 96 -9.70 19.06 -3.32
N SER A 97 -10.70 19.57 -4.04
CA SER A 97 -11.56 20.67 -3.57
C SER A 97 -12.77 20.21 -2.74
N GLY A 98 -12.93 18.90 -2.53
CA GLY A 98 -14.01 18.29 -1.78
C GLY A 98 -13.95 16.77 -1.80
N GLY A 99 -14.84 16.15 -1.03
CA GLY A 99 -14.91 14.70 -0.95
C GLY A 99 -15.42 14.05 -2.24
N MET A 100 -14.86 12.89 -2.58
CA MET A 100 -15.26 12.15 -3.77
C MET A 100 -15.09 10.64 -3.58
N MET A 101 -15.75 9.88 -4.46
CA MET A 101 -15.46 8.46 -4.60
C MET A 101 -14.14 8.29 -5.34
N VAL A 102 -13.18 7.61 -4.72
CA VAL A 102 -11.87 7.31 -5.30
C VAL A 102 -11.84 5.86 -5.71
N ASP A 103 -11.44 5.60 -6.96
CA ASP A 103 -11.14 4.26 -7.44
C ASP A 103 -9.64 3.99 -7.26
N HIS A 104 -9.33 2.86 -6.64
CA HIS A 104 -7.98 2.38 -6.41
C HIS A 104 -7.73 1.10 -7.20
N ILE A 105 -6.49 0.97 -7.70
CA ILE A 105 -5.94 -0.28 -8.19
C ILE A 105 -4.71 -0.59 -7.34
N TYR A 106 -4.73 -1.72 -6.64
CA TYR A 106 -3.59 -2.18 -5.85
C TYR A 106 -2.86 -3.32 -6.58
N LYS A 107 -1.53 -3.29 -6.51
CA LYS A 107 -0.67 -4.33 -7.06
C LYS A 107 0.36 -4.79 -6.04
N VAL A 108 0.37 -6.06 -5.66
CA VAL A 108 1.52 -6.67 -4.97
C VAL A 108 2.47 -7.24 -6.02
N ILE A 109 3.55 -6.50 -6.25
CA ILE A 109 4.56 -6.79 -7.28
C ILE A 109 5.56 -7.82 -6.75
N ARG A 110 6.00 -7.64 -5.50
CA ARG A 110 6.93 -8.54 -4.78
C ARG A 110 6.49 -8.62 -3.31
N PRO A 111 6.99 -9.59 -2.51
CA PRO A 111 6.53 -9.75 -1.13
C PRO A 111 6.60 -8.46 -0.30
N TYR A 112 7.58 -7.61 -0.56
CA TYR A 112 7.83 -6.34 0.13
C TYR A 112 7.69 -5.11 -0.80
N THR A 113 6.98 -5.24 -1.92
CA THR A 113 6.78 -4.15 -2.87
C THR A 113 5.36 -4.14 -3.38
N VAL A 114 4.66 -3.05 -3.08
CA VAL A 114 3.26 -2.85 -3.44
C VAL A 114 3.11 -1.50 -4.13
N ALA A 115 2.18 -1.41 -5.08
CA ALA A 115 1.81 -0.18 -5.75
C ALA A 115 0.32 0.10 -5.59
N LEU A 116 -0.02 1.38 -5.58
CA LEU A 116 -1.36 1.91 -5.61
C LEU A 116 -1.45 2.90 -6.77
N TYR A 117 -2.45 2.71 -7.61
CA TYR A 117 -2.90 3.68 -8.60
C TYR A 117 -4.24 4.21 -8.13
N LYS A 118 -4.40 5.53 -8.07
CA LYS A 118 -5.61 6.15 -7.53
C LYS A 118 -6.13 7.24 -8.45
N SER A 119 -7.44 7.40 -8.48
CA SER A 119 -8.09 8.46 -9.26
C SER A 119 -7.48 9.83 -8.97
N ASN A 120 -7.16 10.60 -10.01
CA ASN A 120 -6.77 12.00 -9.85
C ASN A 120 -8.03 12.89 -9.86
N PRO A 121 -8.19 13.81 -8.89
CA PRO A 121 -9.40 14.64 -8.79
C PRO A 121 -9.54 15.69 -9.90
N VAL A 122 -8.44 16.08 -10.54
CA VAL A 122 -8.39 17.11 -11.60
C VAL A 122 -8.40 16.49 -13.00
N ARG A 123 -7.79 15.30 -13.14
CA ARG A 123 -7.63 14.56 -14.40
C ARG A 123 -8.23 13.16 -14.29
N PRO A 124 -9.57 13.02 -14.45
CA PRO A 124 -10.27 11.75 -14.25
C PRO A 124 -9.81 10.59 -15.15
N ASP A 125 -9.12 10.88 -16.26
CA ASP A 125 -8.55 9.92 -17.21
C ASP A 125 -7.14 9.45 -16.83
N ARG A 126 -6.56 10.00 -15.76
CA ARG A 126 -5.22 9.68 -15.29
C ARG A 126 -5.24 9.26 -13.82
N LEU A 127 -4.24 8.48 -13.42
CA LEU A 127 -4.07 8.01 -12.05
C LEU A 127 -2.78 8.58 -11.47
N ASP A 128 -2.83 8.97 -10.20
CA ASP A 128 -1.63 9.19 -9.39
C ASP A 128 -1.11 7.84 -8.89
N VAL A 129 0.22 7.71 -8.76
CA VAL A 129 0.85 6.42 -8.44
C VAL A 129 1.71 6.54 -7.20
N ILE A 130 1.53 5.57 -6.32
CA ILE A 130 2.33 5.39 -5.10
C ILE A 130 2.93 3.98 -5.18
N VAL A 131 4.25 3.87 -5.05
CA VAL A 131 4.93 2.59 -4.87
C VAL A 131 5.59 2.56 -3.51
N LEU A 132 5.25 1.57 -2.71
CA LEU A 132 5.86 1.36 -1.41
C LEU A 132 6.94 0.28 -1.52
N PHE A 133 8.20 0.69 -1.39
CA PHE A 133 9.33 -0.21 -1.24
C PHE A 133 9.59 -0.44 0.24
N VAL A 134 9.26 -1.64 0.75
CA VAL A 134 9.51 -1.99 2.15
C VAL A 134 10.84 -2.71 2.25
N GLN A 135 11.76 -2.16 3.03
CA GLN A 135 13.04 -2.78 3.35
C GLN A 135 12.88 -3.59 4.65
N PRO A 136 12.89 -4.93 4.61
CA PRO A 136 13.00 -5.71 5.83
C PRO A 136 14.39 -5.47 6.45
N VAL A 137 14.42 -4.99 7.70
CA VAL A 137 15.66 -4.82 8.47
C VAL A 137 15.95 -6.11 9.23
N ASP A 138 14.90 -6.65 9.87
CA ASP A 138 14.85 -8.01 10.38
C ASP A 138 13.42 -8.58 10.20
N GLU A 139 13.08 -9.68 10.87
CA GLU A 139 11.74 -10.29 10.77
C GLU A 139 10.63 -9.49 11.47
N GLU A 140 10.98 -8.56 12.36
CA GLU A 140 10.04 -7.78 13.19
C GLU A 140 10.20 -6.27 13.03
N ASN A 141 11.16 -5.81 12.21
CA ASN A 141 11.42 -4.40 11.93
C ASN A 141 11.61 -4.16 10.42
N CYS A 142 11.06 -3.05 9.93
CA CYS A 142 11.21 -2.64 8.54
C CYS A 142 11.39 -1.13 8.38
N VAL A 143 11.81 -0.70 7.19
CA VAL A 143 11.79 0.71 6.77
C VAL A 143 10.93 0.84 5.52
N ALA A 144 9.89 1.65 5.59
CA ALA A 144 9.02 1.99 4.47
C ALA A 144 9.63 3.15 3.67
N HIS A 145 9.78 2.95 2.36
CA HIS A 145 10.28 3.97 1.42
C HIS A 145 9.23 4.24 0.34
N PRO A 146 8.24 5.13 0.57
CA PRO A 146 7.26 5.52 -0.43
C PRO A 146 7.89 6.35 -1.56
N PHE A 147 7.64 5.92 -2.79
CA PHE A 147 7.86 6.63 -4.04
C PHE A 147 6.50 7.12 -4.58
N LEU A 148 6.41 8.39 -4.94
CA LEU A 148 5.18 9.08 -5.33
C LEU A 148 5.37 9.69 -6.71
N ALA A 149 4.50 9.35 -7.65
CA ALA A 149 4.45 9.92 -8.99
C ALA A 149 3.08 10.58 -9.20
N TYR A 150 3.04 11.89 -9.00
CA TYR A 150 1.80 12.69 -9.02
C TYR A 150 1.81 13.68 -10.17
N LEU A 151 0.67 13.88 -10.81
CA LEU A 151 0.55 14.89 -11.86
C LEU A 151 0.78 16.30 -11.30
N LYS A 152 1.41 17.16 -12.12
CA LYS A 152 1.69 18.57 -11.80
C LYS A 152 0.44 19.46 -11.95
N ASP A 153 -0.67 19.06 -11.34
CA ASP A 153 -1.95 19.77 -11.42
C ASP A 153 -2.26 20.46 -10.08
N GLU A 154 -2.01 21.77 -10.00
CA GLU A 154 -2.37 22.63 -8.85
C GLU A 154 -1.87 22.13 -7.49
N ILE A 155 -0.72 21.44 -7.49
CA ILE A 155 -0.06 20.88 -6.30
C ILE A 155 1.45 21.11 -6.38
N ASP A 156 2.13 21.07 -5.24
CA ASP A 156 3.59 21.09 -5.16
C ASP A 156 4.16 19.83 -4.47
N GLU A 157 5.46 19.60 -4.67
CA GLU A 157 6.16 18.44 -4.11
C GLU A 157 6.15 18.40 -2.57
N ALA A 158 6.19 19.57 -1.92
CA ALA A 158 6.22 19.67 -0.47
C ALA A 158 4.89 19.22 0.13
N THR A 159 3.79 19.58 -0.50
CA THR A 159 2.42 19.23 -0.12
C THR A 159 2.19 17.73 -0.34
N ILE A 160 2.61 17.17 -1.48
CA ILE A 160 2.55 15.72 -1.74
C ILE A 160 3.31 14.96 -0.65
N ARG A 161 4.54 15.40 -0.34
CA ARG A 161 5.39 14.77 0.69
C ARG A 161 4.75 14.84 2.07
N TRP A 162 4.28 16.02 2.46
CA TRP A 162 3.67 16.26 3.76
C TRP A 162 2.44 15.38 3.97
N PHE A 163 1.57 15.29 2.98
CA PHE A 163 0.36 14.47 3.08
C PHE A 163 0.70 12.99 3.24
N MET A 164 1.66 12.49 2.46
CA MET A 164 2.11 11.10 2.60
C MET A 164 2.71 10.83 4.00
N GLN A 165 3.50 11.76 4.53
CA GLN A 165 4.06 11.67 5.88
C GLN A 165 2.98 11.70 6.97
N LEU A 166 1.93 12.50 6.79
CA LEU A 166 0.79 12.55 7.70
C LEU A 166 0.06 11.20 7.76
N ILE A 167 -0.25 10.60 6.61
CA ILE A 167 -0.90 9.28 6.53
C ILE A 167 -0.05 8.22 7.23
N PHE A 168 1.24 8.15 6.91
CA PHE A 168 2.15 7.22 7.58
C PHE A 168 2.26 7.43 9.09
N ALA A 169 2.21 8.68 9.56
CA ALA A 169 2.25 8.99 10.99
C ALA A 169 1.01 8.46 11.74
N GLN A 170 -0.13 8.34 11.04
CA GLN A 170 -1.35 7.74 11.59
C GLN A 170 -1.30 6.21 11.60
N ASP A 171 -0.77 5.58 10.54
CA ASP A 171 -0.63 4.11 10.45
C ASP A 171 0.41 3.54 11.43
N LYS A 172 1.53 4.23 11.59
CA LYS A 172 2.69 3.75 12.36
C LYS A 172 2.33 3.23 13.76
N PRO A 173 1.60 3.96 14.63
CA PRO A 173 1.23 3.43 15.94
C PRO A 173 0.33 2.18 15.86
N ILE A 174 -0.51 2.04 14.84
CA ILE A 174 -1.35 0.84 14.67
C ILE A 174 -0.46 -0.36 14.31
N LEU A 175 0.39 -0.21 13.29
CA LEU A 175 1.38 -1.23 12.89
C LEU A 175 2.26 -1.67 14.06
N GLU A 176 2.78 -0.71 14.83
CA GLU A 176 3.67 -0.98 15.96
C GLU A 176 2.97 -1.55 17.20
N ASN A 177 1.65 -1.63 17.22
CA ASN A 177 0.91 -2.30 18.29
C ASN A 177 0.33 -3.67 17.88
N GLN A 178 0.47 -4.07 16.61
CA GLN A 178 0.06 -5.41 16.18
C GLN A 178 0.92 -6.50 16.85
N MET A 179 0.24 -7.52 17.39
CA MET A 179 0.84 -8.69 18.00
C MET A 179 0.19 -9.96 17.45
N PRO A 180 0.96 -10.92 16.91
CA PRO A 180 2.42 -10.91 16.75
C PRO A 180 2.91 -9.93 15.67
N LYS A 181 4.20 -9.53 15.78
CA LYS A 181 4.89 -8.61 14.86
C LYS A 181 5.07 -9.17 13.45
N ARG A 182 5.32 -10.48 13.37
CA ARG A 182 5.38 -11.24 12.12
C ARG A 182 3.97 -11.52 11.61
N LEU A 183 3.80 -11.58 10.28
CA LEU A 183 2.50 -11.78 9.64
C LEU A 183 2.07 -13.25 9.69
N PRO A 184 0.96 -13.62 10.36
CA PRO A 184 0.45 -15.00 10.34
C PRO A 184 -0.13 -15.38 8.97
N LEU A 185 0.32 -16.51 8.41
CA LEU A 185 -0.16 -17.03 7.11
C LEU A 185 -1.16 -18.18 7.23
N ASP A 186 -1.45 -18.61 8.47
CA ASP A 186 -2.54 -19.53 8.76
C ASP A 186 -3.89 -18.79 8.63
N PRO A 187 -4.82 -19.25 7.77
CA PRO A 187 -6.12 -18.61 7.62
C PRO A 187 -6.96 -18.58 8.90
N GLY A 188 -6.68 -19.45 9.87
CA GLY A 188 -7.37 -19.49 11.16
C GLY A 188 -6.69 -18.67 12.27
N ALA A 189 -5.53 -18.05 12.01
CA ALA A 189 -4.81 -17.27 13.03
C ALA A 189 -5.47 -15.91 13.32
N GLU A 190 -6.14 -15.32 12.33
CA GLU A 190 -6.90 -14.08 12.46
C GLU A 190 -8.25 -14.24 11.73
N THR A 191 -9.25 -13.42 12.04
CA THR A 191 -10.62 -13.56 11.50
C THR A 191 -10.84 -12.57 10.36
N PRO A 192 -10.75 -13.00 9.08
CA PRO A 192 -11.00 -12.11 7.96
C PRO A 192 -12.50 -11.92 7.69
N ILE A 193 -12.84 -10.76 7.15
CA ILE A 193 -14.16 -10.43 6.60
C ILE A 193 -14.07 -10.14 5.09
N ARG A 194 -15.22 -9.89 4.45
CA ARG A 194 -15.27 -9.66 2.99
C ARG A 194 -14.45 -8.45 2.54
N ALA A 195 -14.33 -7.42 3.38
CA ALA A 195 -13.53 -6.23 3.10
C ALA A 195 -12.03 -6.55 2.92
N ASP A 196 -11.56 -7.67 3.49
CA ASP A 196 -10.14 -8.02 3.59
C ASP A 196 -9.63 -8.83 2.39
N ALA A 197 -10.36 -8.85 1.26
CA ALA A 197 -10.04 -9.71 0.12
C ALA A 197 -8.58 -9.55 -0.36
N SER A 198 -8.05 -8.33 -0.45
CA SER A 198 -6.64 -8.09 -0.80
C SER A 198 -5.66 -8.73 0.19
N SER A 199 -5.90 -8.59 1.50
CA SER A 199 -5.08 -9.23 2.55
C SER A 199 -5.12 -10.76 2.45
N ILE A 200 -6.32 -11.35 2.26
CA ILE A 200 -6.48 -12.79 2.11
C ILE A 200 -5.68 -13.32 0.92
N TYR A 201 -5.78 -12.65 -0.24
CA TYR A 201 -5.04 -13.03 -1.44
C TYR A 201 -3.53 -12.87 -1.23
N TYR A 202 -3.09 -11.77 -0.61
CA TYR A 202 -1.69 -11.53 -0.31
C TYR A 202 -1.10 -12.63 0.60
N ARG A 203 -1.77 -12.97 1.71
CA ARG A 203 -1.32 -14.06 2.60
C ARG A 203 -1.26 -15.41 1.89
N ARG A 204 -2.28 -15.74 1.08
CA ARG A 204 -2.28 -16.97 0.26
C ARG A 204 -1.13 -16.97 -0.74
N TRP A 205 -0.89 -15.84 -1.39
CA TRP A 205 0.16 -15.64 -2.38
C TRP A 205 1.57 -15.80 -1.78
N LEU A 206 1.79 -15.25 -0.57
CA LEU A 206 3.02 -15.42 0.20
C LEU A 206 3.27 -16.90 0.55
N ARG A 207 2.23 -17.59 1.03
CA ARG A 207 2.31 -19.01 1.38
C ARG A 207 2.66 -19.89 0.18
N GLN A 208 2.03 -19.65 -0.97
CA GLN A 208 2.32 -20.38 -2.21
C GLN A 208 3.76 -20.19 -2.70
N ARG A 209 4.38 -19.06 -2.35
CA ARG A 209 5.78 -18.74 -2.65
C ARG A 209 6.76 -19.12 -1.54
N ALA A 210 6.28 -19.84 -0.52
CA ALA A 210 7.08 -20.26 0.62
C ALA A 210 7.82 -19.10 1.32
N ILE A 211 7.22 -17.92 1.37
CA ILE A 211 7.79 -16.79 2.10
C ILE A 211 7.71 -17.07 3.60
N THR A 212 8.88 -17.11 4.26
CA THR A 212 9.01 -17.42 5.69
C THR A 212 9.57 -16.24 6.50
N TYR A 213 10.46 -15.44 5.90
CA TYR A 213 11.07 -14.29 6.56
C TYR A 213 10.02 -13.21 6.86
N GLY A 214 9.88 -12.82 8.13
CA GLY A 214 8.88 -11.83 8.56
C GLY A 214 7.45 -12.38 8.62
N ALA A 215 7.24 -13.65 8.31
CA ALA A 215 5.95 -14.35 8.35
C ALA A 215 5.94 -15.42 9.44
N ILE A 216 4.77 -15.78 9.96
CA ILE A 216 4.57 -16.99 10.75
C ILE A 216 3.90 -18.01 9.82
N PRO A 217 4.62 -19.05 9.38
CA PRO A 217 4.07 -20.05 8.45
C PRO A 217 2.85 -20.76 9.03
N ALA A 218 1.92 -21.16 8.16
CA ALA A 218 0.83 -22.06 8.55
C ALA A 218 1.41 -23.41 9.01
N ARG A 219 0.80 -24.02 10.04
CA ARG A 219 1.19 -25.38 10.45
C ARG A 219 0.84 -26.36 9.32
N ALA A 220 1.74 -27.31 9.08
CA ALA A 220 1.55 -28.39 8.11
C ALA A 220 0.47 -29.38 8.57
#